data_AF-A0A2V5MJD6-F1
#
_entry.id   AF-A0A2V5MJD6-F1
#
_cell.length_a   1.000
_cell.length_b   1.000
_cell.length_c   1.000
_cell.angle_alpha   90.00
_cell.angle_beta   90.00
_cell.angle_gamma   90.00
#
_symmetry.space_group_name_H-M   'P 1'
#
loop_
_entity.id
_entity.type
_entity.pdbx_description
1 polymer ?
#
loop_
_entity_poly.entity_id
_entity_poly.type
_entity_poly.pdbx_seq_one_letter_code
_entity_poly.pdbx_strand_id
1 'polypeptide(L)' 'MAADTAAATAPREKLTKKAITADHPTWCPGCGDFAVLAAFYKVLEKRNLDHEKIVTLAGIGCSSRFPYFVNGHGAHYI' A
#
# COMPACT_ATOMS: atom_id res chain seq x y z
N MET A 1 23.00 -7.56 -4.93
CA MET A 1 21.87 -8.44 -5.26
C MET A 1 20.94 -7.62 -6.15
N ALA A 2 20.99 -7.88 -7.45
CA ALA A 2 20.26 -7.19 -8.51
C ALA A 2 18.73 -7.36 -8.31
N ALA A 3 17.85 -6.48 -8.78
CA ALA A 3 17.92 -5.72 -10.01
C ALA A 3 17.17 -4.38 -9.92
N ASP A 4 17.87 -3.32 -10.32
CA ASP A 4 17.26 -2.12 -10.87
C ASP A 4 17.05 -2.39 -12.38
N THR A 5 15.94 -3.02 -12.74
CA THR A 5 15.54 -3.11 -14.15
C THR A 5 14.34 -2.20 -14.33
N ALA A 6 14.66 -0.98 -14.76
CA ALA A 6 13.72 0.03 -15.16
C ALA A 6 12.88 -0.45 -16.35
N ALA A 7 11.58 -0.60 -16.13
CA ALA A 7 10.57 -0.43 -17.18
C ALA A 7 9.92 0.94 -16.96
N ALA A 8 10.62 2.01 -17.32
CA ALA A 8 10.07 3.35 -17.34
C ALA A 8 9.51 3.65 -18.73
N THR A 9 8.19 3.51 -18.90
CA THR A 9 7.48 4.09 -20.05
C THR A 9 6.44 5.07 -19.51
N ALA A 10 6.59 6.33 -19.92
CA ALA A 10 5.86 7.55 -19.51
C ALA A 10 6.17 8.12 -18.10
N PRO A 11 6.24 9.46 -17.95
CA PRO A 11 6.33 10.08 -16.63
C PRO A 11 5.00 9.86 -15.92
N ARG A 12 4.98 8.86 -15.04
CA ARG A 12 3.79 8.51 -14.27
C ARG A 12 3.52 9.59 -13.23
N GLU A 13 2.24 9.85 -13.01
CA GLU A 13 1.76 10.83 -12.03
C GLU A 13 2.34 10.52 -10.64
N LYS A 14 2.66 11.56 -9.87
CA LYS A 14 3.22 11.40 -8.53
C LYS A 14 2.29 10.57 -7.66
N LEU A 15 2.89 9.69 -6.85
CA LEU A 15 2.13 8.87 -5.92
C LEU A 15 1.53 9.75 -4.82
N THR A 16 0.22 10.00 -4.91
CA THR A 16 -0.54 10.72 -3.88
C THR A 16 -1.31 9.74 -3.00
N LYS A 17 -1.65 10.14 -1.77
CA LYS A 17 -2.51 9.37 -0.86
C LYS A 17 -3.79 8.91 -1.55
N LYS A 18 -4.37 9.76 -2.40
CA LYS A 18 -5.59 9.44 -3.14
C LYS A 18 -5.36 8.35 -4.18
N ALA A 19 -4.23 8.38 -4.88
CA ALA A 19 -3.88 7.37 -5.88
C ALA A 19 -3.62 5.99 -5.25
N ILE A 20 -3.10 5.97 -4.02
CA ILE A 20 -2.70 4.74 -3.32
C ILE A 20 -3.78 4.14 -2.41
N THR A 21 -4.86 4.87 -2.13
CA THR A 21 -5.97 4.37 -1.31
C THR A 21 -6.93 3.58 -2.22
N ALA A 22 -7.27 2.35 -1.83
CA ALA A 22 -8.19 1.49 -2.58
C ALA A 22 -9.59 1.45 -1.95
N ASP A 23 -9.78 0.66 -0.89
CA ASP A 23 -11.07 0.51 -0.21
C ASP A 23 -11.09 1.22 1.18
N HIS A 24 -12.29 1.41 1.73
CA HIS A 24 -12.47 2.00 3.05
C HIS A 24 -12.16 1.00 4.17
N PRO A 25 -11.34 1.36 5.18
CA PRO A 25 -11.05 0.45 6.28
C PRO A 25 -12.27 0.18 7.15
N THR A 26 -12.51 -1.09 7.44
CA THR A 26 -13.67 -1.59 8.22
C THR A 26 -13.33 -1.82 9.69
N TRP A 27 -12.26 -1.22 10.18
CA TRP A 27 -11.84 -1.35 11.58
C TRP A 27 -12.71 -0.53 12.53
N CYS A 28 -12.81 -0.98 13.77
CA CYS A 28 -13.56 -0.28 14.82
C CYS A 28 -13.02 1.15 15.03
N PRO A 29 -13.89 2.14 15.35
CA PRO A 29 -13.45 3.48 15.66
C PRO A 29 -12.44 3.47 16.83
N GLY A 30 -11.28 4.08 16.64
CA GLY A 30 -10.17 4.07 17.61
C GLY A 30 -9.18 2.91 17.45
N CYS A 31 -9.33 2.04 16.45
CA CYS A 31 -8.37 0.99 16.17
C CYS A 31 -6.98 1.55 15.83
N GLY A 32 -5.92 0.96 16.39
CA GLY A 32 -4.53 1.38 16.14
C GLY A 32 -4.07 1.16 14.70
N ASP A 33 -4.69 0.23 13.97
CA ASP A 33 -4.33 -0.09 12.58
C ASP A 33 -4.53 1.11 11.63
N PHE A 34 -5.44 2.04 11.96
CA PHE A 34 -5.57 3.30 11.23
C PHE A 34 -4.29 4.14 11.26
N ALA A 35 -3.59 4.17 12.40
CA ALA A 35 -2.33 4.91 12.53
C ALA A 35 -1.22 4.24 11.71
N VAL A 36 -1.18 2.91 11.70
CA VAL A 36 -0.23 2.12 10.89
C VAL A 36 -0.45 2.37 9.40
N LEU A 37 -1.70 2.30 8.94
CA LEU A 37 -2.07 2.55 7.54
C LEU A 37 -1.72 3.98 7.12
N ALA A 38 -1.99 4.98 7.97
CA ALA A 38 -1.63 6.36 7.69
C ALA A 38 -0.11 6.58 7.60
N ALA A 39 0.67 5.92 8.48
CA ALA A 39 2.12 5.97 8.42
C ALA A 39 2.66 5.30 7.15
N PHE A 40 2.07 4.17 6.75
CA PHE A 40 2.45 3.45 5.55
C PHE A 40 2.23 4.29 4.27
N TYR A 41 1.08 4.94 4.13
CA TYR A 41 0.84 5.84 3.00
C TYR A 41 1.87 6.98 2.93
N LYS A 42 2.22 7.59 4.06
CA LYS A 42 3.25 8.65 4.11
C LYS A 42 4.61 8.16 3.61
N VAL A 43 4.98 6.92 3.96
CA VAL A 43 6.24 6.33 3.50
C VAL A 43 6.20 6.12 1.99
N LEU A 44 5.09 5.64 1.45
CA LEU A 44 4.94 5.39 0.01
C LEU A 44 4.93 6.70 -0.78
N GLU A 45 4.23 7.73 -0.31
CA GLU A 45 4.29 9.08 -0.89
C GLU A 45 5.72 9.64 -0.89
N LYS A 46 6.44 9.51 0.24
CA LYS A 46 7.82 9.99 0.36
C LYS A 46 8.79 9.25 -0.57
N ARG A 47 8.56 7.96 -0.80
CA ARG A 47 9.38 7.12 -1.67
C ARG A 47 8.98 7.21 -3.14
N ASN A 48 7.79 7.73 -3.43
CA ASN A 48 7.24 7.90 -4.78
C ASN A 48 7.43 6.63 -5.63
N LEU A 49 7.05 5.49 -5.08
CA LEU A 49 7.16 4.19 -5.73
C LEU A 49 6.03 3.99 -6.74
N ASP A 50 6.33 3.26 -7.82
CA ASP A 50 5.30 2.78 -8.74
C ASP A 50 4.39 1.75 -8.04
N HIS A 51 3.09 1.73 -8.37
CA HIS A 51 2.13 0.77 -7.79
C HIS A 51 2.56 -0.68 -8.01
N GLU A 52 3.14 -0.97 -9.18
CA GLU A 52 3.67 -2.29 -9.58
C GLU A 52 4.82 -2.77 -8.68
N LYS A 53 5.48 -1.85 -7.97
CA LYS A 53 6.60 -2.14 -7.06
C LYS A 53 6.16 -2.26 -5.61
N ILE A 54 4.85 -2.15 -5.33
CA ILE A 54 4.30 -2.20 -3.98
C ILE A 54 3.58 -3.54 -3.83
N VAL A 55 4.12 -4.39 -2.95
CA VAL A 55 3.51 -5.68 -2.58
C VAL A 55 3.15 -5.67 -1.11
N THR A 56 1.87 -5.86 -0.78
CA THR A 56 1.37 -6.03 0.58
C THR A 56 0.92 -7.45 0.82
N LEU A 57 1.55 -8.13 1.77
CA LEU A 57 1.25 -9.49 2.19
C LEU A 57 0.73 -9.48 3.63
N ALA A 58 -0.37 -10.17 3.89
CA ALA A 58 -0.96 -10.26 5.22
C ALA A 58 -1.53 -11.65 5.52
N GLY A 59 -1.55 -12.02 6.82
CA GLY A 59 -2.07 -13.30 7.35
C GLY A 59 -3.56 -13.23 7.67
N ILE A 60 -4.01 -13.75 8.82
CA ILE A 60 -5.42 -13.64 9.28
C ILE A 60 -5.57 -12.71 10.48
N GLY A 61 -6.56 -11.81 10.41
CA GLY A 61 -6.87 -10.87 11.48
C GLY A 61 -7.56 -9.60 10.99
N CYS A 62 -7.94 -8.73 11.91
CA CYS A 62 -8.43 -7.38 11.59
C CYS A 62 -7.34 -6.60 10.83
N SER A 63 -6.13 -6.54 11.39
CA SER A 63 -4.97 -5.89 10.77
C SER A 63 -4.66 -6.47 9.39
N SER A 64 -4.88 -7.76 9.17
CA SER A 64 -4.56 -8.43 7.91
C SER A 64 -5.41 -8.02 6.72
N ARG A 65 -6.45 -7.21 6.93
CA ARG A 65 -7.19 -6.57 5.83
C ARG A 65 -6.38 -5.47 5.13
N PHE A 66 -5.18 -5.16 5.63
CA PHE A 66 -4.27 -4.16 5.09
C PHE A 66 -4.10 -4.17 3.56
N PRO A 67 -3.92 -5.32 2.88
CA PRO A 67 -3.74 -5.36 1.43
C PRO A 67 -4.95 -4.85 0.64
N TYR A 68 -6.15 -4.87 1.22
CA TYR A 68 -7.36 -4.36 0.56
C TYR A 68 -7.43 -2.83 0.55
N PHE A 69 -6.71 -2.16 1.44
CA PHE A 69 -6.75 -0.69 1.57
C PHE A 69 -5.66 -0.01 0.74
N VAL A 70 -4.71 -0.78 0.21
CA VAL A 70 -3.55 -0.27 -0.54
C VAL A 70 -3.72 -0.63 -2.02
N ASN A 71 -3.67 0.39 -2.88
CA ASN A 71 -3.67 0.20 -4.32
C ASN A 71 -2.27 -0.26 -4.79
N GLY A 72 -2.09 -1.57 -4.89
CA GLY A 72 -0.85 -2.23 -5.29
C GLY A 72 -1.08 -3.73 -5.45
N HIS A 73 -0.01 -4.50 -5.53
CA HIS A 73 -0.13 -5.95 -5.52
C HIS A 73 -0.39 -6.44 -4.09
N GLY A 74 -1.51 -7.14 -3.88
CA GLY A 74 -1.93 -7.62 -2.57
C GLY A 74 -2.08 -9.13 -2.53
N ALA A 75 -1.61 -9.75 -1.46
CA ALA A 75 -1.93 -11.13 -1.12
C ALA A 75 -2.38 -11.22 0.34
N HIS A 76 -3.51 -11.85 0.57
CA HIS A 76 -4.06 -12.12 1.90
C HIS A 76 -4.15 -13.63 2.04
N TYR A 77 -3.36 -14.18 2.95
CA TYR A 77 -3.13 -15.62 3.10
C TYR A 77 -3.46 -16.06 4.54
N ILE A 78 -3.63 -17.37 4.71
CA ILE A 78 -4.09 -17.99 5.97
C ILE A 78 -3.11 -17.81 7.13
#